data_AF-A0A0C3ISI2-F1
#
_entry.id   AF-A0A0C3ISI2-F1
#
_cell.length_a   1.000
_cell.length_b   1.000
_cell.length_c   1.000
_cell.angle_alpha   90.00
_cell.angle_beta   90.00
_cell.angle_gamma   90.00
#
_symmetry.space_group_name_H-M   'P 1'
#
loop_
_entity.id
_entity.type
_entity.pdbx_description
1 polymer ?
#
loop_
_entity_poly.entity_id
_entity_poly.type
_entity_poly.pdbx_seq_one_letter_code
_entity_poly.pdbx_strand_id
1 'polypeptide(L)' 'MTDNASHRLGLHVDGKYRLSKKIVSGTFGDIYLGINITSSEEVAIKLEPVKAKHP' A
#
# COMPACT_ATOMS: atom_id res chain seq x y z
N MET A 1 4.26 11.54 -23.55
CA MET A 1 4.44 11.81 -22.11
C MET A 1 4.18 10.49 -21.42
N THR A 2 5.24 9.82 -20.99
CA THR A 2 5.34 8.37 -20.76
C THR A 2 4.36 7.85 -19.71
N ASP A 3 3.42 7.01 -20.12
CA ASP A 3 2.73 6.05 -19.27
C ASP A 3 3.72 4.95 -18.86
N ASN A 4 4.52 5.25 -17.85
CA ASN A 4 5.29 4.24 -17.14
C ASN A 4 4.26 3.36 -16.40
N ALA A 5 3.78 2.31 -17.06
CA ALA A 5 2.96 1.26 -16.46
C ALA A 5 3.83 0.41 -15.50
N SER A 6 4.50 1.08 -14.56
CA SER A 6 5.27 0.44 -13.51
C SER A 6 4.28 -0.29 -12.60
N HIS A 7 4.23 -1.62 -12.73
CA HIS A 7 3.65 -2.58 -11.81
C HIS A 7 2.54 -2.04 -10.91
N ARG A 8 1.39 -1.72 -11.52
CA ARG A 8 0.17 -1.52 -10.75
C ARG A 8 -0.16 -2.87 -10.13
N LEU A 9 0.12 -3.04 -8.84
CA LEU A 9 -0.13 -4.28 -8.08
C LEU A 9 -1.60 -4.73 -8.17
N GLY A 10 -2.52 -3.86 -8.61
CA GLY A 10 -3.95 -4.15 -8.67
C GLY A 10 -4.60 -4.22 -7.29
N LEU A 11 -3.79 -4.08 -6.24
CA LEU A 11 -4.21 -4.18 -4.85
C LEU A 11 -4.85 -2.87 -4.39
N HIS A 12 -6.05 -3.00 -3.84
CA HIS A 12 -6.80 -1.91 -3.24
C HIS A 12 -7.18 -2.30 -1.82
N VAL A 13 -7.14 -1.33 -0.92
CA VAL A 13 -7.64 -1.47 0.45
C VAL A 13 -8.93 -0.68 0.54
N ASP A 14 -10.01 -1.39 0.90
CA ASP A 14 -11.35 -0.83 1.10
C ASP A 14 -11.91 -0.05 -0.11
N GLY A 15 -11.40 -0.33 -1.32
CA GLY A 15 -11.73 0.44 -2.53
C GLY A 15 -11.34 1.93 -2.47
N LYS A 16 -10.72 2.40 -1.37
CA LYS A 16 -10.37 3.80 -1.12
C LYS A 16 -8.89 4.08 -1.36
N TYR A 17 -8.03 3.10 -1.11
CA TYR A 17 -6.59 3.25 -1.24
C TYR A 17 -6.02 2.28 -2.26
N ARG A 18 -5.21 2.81 -3.17
CA ARG A 18 -4.49 2.00 -4.15
C ARG A 18 -3.06 1.79 -3.71
N LEU A 19 -2.60 0.55 -3.67
CA LEU A 19 -1.20 0.23 -3.38
C LEU A 19 -0.37 0.32 -4.66
N SER A 20 0.82 0.91 -4.52
CA SER A 20 1.78 1.10 -5.61
C SER A 20 3.00 0.20 -5.45
N LYS A 21 3.87 0.50 -4.49
CA LYS A 21 5.10 -0.26 -4.25
C LYS A 21 5.28 -0.58 -2.78
N LYS A 22 5.84 -1.75 -2.48
CA LYS A 22 6.36 -2.04 -1.14
C LYS A 22 7.59 -1.16 -0.88
N ILE A 23 7.65 -0.53 0.29
CA ILE A 23 8.76 0.33 0.70
C ILE A 23 9.63 -0.42 1.71
N VAL A 24 9.01 -0.95 2.78
CA VAL A 24 9.72 -1.58 3.90
C VAL A 24 9.03 -2.90 4.25
N SER A 25 9.84 -3.87 4.70
CA SER A 25 9.37 -5.12 5.32
C SER A 25 9.95 -5.24 6.71
N GLY A 26 9.14 -5.65 7.68
CA GLY A 26 9.58 -5.89 9.05
C GLY A 26 8.78 -7.00 9.72
N THR A 27 9.20 -7.37 10.93
CA THR A 27 8.52 -8.40 11.74
C THR A 27 7.08 -8.01 12.09
N PHE A 28 6.80 -6.71 12.18
CA PHE A 28 5.48 -6.15 12.48
C PHE A 28 4.65 -5.83 11.23
N GLY A 29 4.99 -6.41 10.08
CA GLY A 29 4.29 -6.21 8.82
C GLY A 29 5.06 -5.40 7.80
N ASP A 30 4.36 -5.08 6.71
CA ASP A 30 4.92 -4.47 5.51
C ASP A 30 4.35 -3.06 5.30
N ILE A 31 5.20 -2.13 4.86
CA ILE A 31 4.80 -0.75 4.53
C ILE A 31 4.80 -0.59 3.02
N TYR A 32 3.70 -0.09 2.46
CA TYR A 32 3.52 0.22 1.05
C TYR A 32 3.31 1.71 0.83
N LEU A 33 3.79 2.22 -0.30
CA LEU A 33 3.33 3.50 -0.84
C LEU A 33 1.96 3.28 -1.47
N GLY A 34 1.01 4.15 -1.15
CA GLY A 34 -0.30 4.16 -1.78
C GLY A 34 -0.82 5.56 -2.04
N ILE A 35 -1.96 5.62 -2.72
CA ILE A 35 -2.69 6.84 -3.02
C ILE A 35 -4.11 6.70 -2.48
N ASN A 36 -4.62 7.72 -1.78
CA ASN A 36 -6.04 7.86 -1.53
C ASN A 36 -6.74 8.24 -2.84
N ILE A 37 -7.66 7.41 -3.32
CA ILE A 37 -8.28 7.56 -4.64
C ILE A 37 -9.18 8.79 -4.70
N THR A 38 -9.76 9.20 -3.57
CA THR A 38 -10.63 10.39 -3.49
C THR A 38 -9.83 11.68 -3.41
N SER A 39 -8.84 11.76 -2.51
CA SER A 39 -8.05 13.00 -2.31
C SER A 39 -6.83 13.11 -3.22
N SER A 40 -6.44 12.02 -3.90
CA SER A 40 -5.19 11.91 -4.66
C SER A 40 -3.92 12.11 -3.82
N GLU A 41 -4.01 12.04 -2.49
CA GLU A 41 -2.86 12.19 -1.59
C GLU A 41 -2.03 10.91 -1.52
N GLU A 42 -0.71 11.09 -1.49
CA GLU A 42 0.25 10.02 -1.19
C GLU A 42 0.19 9.63 0.30
N VAL A 43 0.13 8.33 0.56
CA VAL A 43 0.02 7.76 1.91
C VAL A 43 0.93 6.56 2.08
N ALA A 44 1.38 6.33 3.31
CA ALA A 44 2.01 5.07 3.70
C ALA A 44 0.94 4.12 4.27
N ILE A 45 0.88 2.90 3.76
CA ILE A 45 -0.09 1.87 4.16
C ILE A 45 0.68 0.74 4.83
N LYS A 46 0.42 0.52 6.12
CA LYS A 46 0.96 -0.62 6.86
C LYS A 46 0.01 -1.80 6.76
N LEU A 47 0.50 -2.95 6.31
CA LEU A 47 -0.20 -4.23 6.29
C LEU A 47 0.37 -5.13 7.39
N GLU A 48 -0.46 -5.48 8.36
CA GLU A 48 -0.12 -6.41 9.43
C GLU A 48 -0.78 -7.77 9.19
N PRO A 49 -0.09 -8.89 9.45
CA PRO A 49 -0.72 -10.20 9.41
C PRO A 49 -1.89 -10.27 10.40
N VAL A 50 -3.04 -10.79 10.00
CA VAL A 50 -4.21 -10.98 10.90
C VAL A 50 -3.86 -11.88 12.10
N LYS A 51 -2.87 -12.77 11.93
CA LYS A 51 -2.36 -13.66 12.98
C LYS A 51 -1.30 -13.00 13.87
N ALA A 52 -0.92 -11.76 13.61
CA ALA A 52 0.01 -11.03 14.47
C ALA A 52 -0.62 -10.94 15.87
N LYS A 53 0.07 -11.48 16.86
CA LYS A 53 -0.33 -11.30 18.25
C LYS A 53 -0.06 -9.86 18.64
N HIS A 54 -0.99 -9.26 19.39
CA HIS A 54 -0.68 -8.02 20.08
C HIS A 54 0.53 -8.26 21.00
N PRO A 55 1.50 -7.33 21.07
CA PRO A 55 2.60 -7.42 22.03
C PRO A 55 2.12 -7.58 23.48
#